data_AF-A0A834KVG0-F1
#
_entry.id   AF-A0A834KVG0-F1
#
_cell.length_a   1.000
_cell.length_b   1.000
_cell.length_c   1.000
_cell.angle_alpha   90.00
_cell.angle_beta   90.00
_cell.angle_gamma   90.00
#
_symmetry.space_group_name_H-M   'P 1'
#
loop_
_entity.id
_entity.type
_entity.pdbx_description
1 polymer ?
#
loop_
_entity_poly.entity_id
_entity_poly.type
_entity_poly.pdbx_seq_one_letter_code
_entity_poly.pdbx_strand_id
1 'polypeptide(L)'
;MARLWVGKDEDADKEGGQESRGIEGSNVKGKERVNVSEFRQIRASPKLSNPLKNTRISSNDEFFKSRRDSLKLSPEAFNFHQETFLSRKHNHYAMTIEQMRKTATGIRNTCITKTGVKAVYVVKTVDDSYLLNVELVEGMKTGQYPEDHDLQCYAQCVMKTIRTSSILDDPLVRINEDNFLYCFKFKNQKVDVDMVTKQIEMMMPIEWQEDMKAAARKCGALELLDNASQKGEFPPDPKLQCYFKCVLVLSKAMKNDQLRPEVMKTQAELMLTDDLSERIKVTIDKCFPSITSSDSCEAAWQFAKCYYETDSSIVTSAKSEHGFNKYLQAQSPDVMEKCLKESKLEAEKDKLLTDETSVDPEKLACFIACTLKENGSLVNGEIKFDVLSELLKKLLPNKEDRTPERLEIMQNCLPEGTGSNDCEKIGNIIKCVQIKLKEKGF
;
A
#
# COMPACT_ATOMS: atom_id res chain seq x y z
N MET A 1 17.32 26.62 -55.89
CA MET A 1 16.04 26.41 -56.62
C MET A 1 14.94 26.42 -55.56
N ALA A 2 14.48 27.56 -55.04
CA ALA A 2 13.56 28.58 -55.59
C ALA A 2 12.07 28.19 -55.54
N ARG A 3 11.24 29.14 -55.01
CA ARG A 3 9.77 29.24 -54.85
C ARG A 3 9.25 28.72 -53.50
N LEU A 4 8.86 29.52 -52.48
CA LEU A 4 8.11 30.79 -52.37
C LEU A 4 6.70 30.75 -52.97
N TRP A 5 5.68 30.87 -52.11
CA TRP A 5 4.45 31.64 -52.36
C TRP A 5 4.03 32.38 -51.07
N VAL A 6 3.63 33.62 -51.28
CA VAL A 6 3.22 34.68 -50.34
C VAL A 6 1.86 35.17 -50.81
N GLY A 7 1.04 35.65 -49.87
CA GLY A 7 0.04 36.70 -50.12
C GLY A 7 -1.27 36.48 -49.37
N LYS A 8 -2.01 37.50 -48.94
CA LYS A 8 -1.76 38.90 -48.58
C LYS A 8 -3.13 39.43 -48.05
N ASP A 9 -3.06 40.23 -46.99
CA ASP A 9 -3.97 41.27 -46.46
C ASP A 9 -5.19 41.72 -47.30
N GLU A 10 -6.30 42.07 -46.63
CA GLU A 10 -6.80 43.46 -46.55
C GLU A 10 -8.02 43.63 -45.62
N ASP A 11 -8.06 44.81 -45.00
CA ASP A 11 -8.94 45.34 -43.95
C ASP A 11 -10.37 45.72 -44.41
N ALA A 12 -11.31 45.90 -43.45
CA ALA A 12 -12.17 47.10 -43.37
C ALA A 12 -13.15 47.08 -42.18
N ASP A 13 -13.27 48.26 -41.58
CA ASP A 13 -14.08 48.72 -40.44
C ASP A 13 -15.62 48.57 -40.54
N LYS A 14 -16.31 48.55 -39.38
CA LYS A 14 -17.23 49.64 -38.93
C LYS A 14 -18.03 49.31 -37.64
N GLU A 15 -17.98 50.28 -36.70
CA GLU A 15 -19.06 50.95 -35.93
C GLU A 15 -20.41 50.21 -35.71
N GLY A 16 -21.12 50.23 -34.57
CA GLY A 16 -21.08 51.02 -33.33
C GLY A 16 -22.39 50.80 -32.51
N GLY A 17 -22.53 51.47 -31.35
CA GLY A 17 -23.78 51.68 -30.59
C GLY A 17 -24.02 50.72 -29.41
N GLN A 18 -23.73 51.02 -28.14
CA GLN A 18 -24.43 51.90 -27.16
C GLN A 18 -25.95 51.65 -27.02
N GLU A 19 -26.39 51.09 -25.88
CA GLU A 19 -27.42 51.73 -25.04
C GLU A 19 -27.45 51.15 -23.60
N SER A 20 -27.61 52.07 -22.66
CA SER A 20 -27.60 51.96 -21.21
C SER A 20 -29.03 51.91 -20.63
N ARG A 21 -29.20 51.35 -19.43
CA ARG A 21 -30.24 51.78 -18.47
C ARG A 21 -29.87 51.43 -17.02
N GLY A 22 -29.80 52.47 -16.18
CA GLY A 22 -29.80 52.38 -14.72
C GLY A 22 -31.17 51.99 -14.16
N ILE A 23 -31.31 51.79 -12.84
CA ILE A 23 -31.88 52.78 -11.90
C ILE A 23 -31.67 52.30 -10.43
N GLU A 24 -31.32 53.26 -9.57
CA GLU A 24 -31.58 53.48 -8.11
C GLU A 24 -31.52 52.29 -7.12
N GLY A 25 -30.93 52.36 -5.92
CA GLY A 25 -30.63 53.48 -5.02
C GLY A 25 -31.47 53.36 -3.75
N SER A 26 -30.87 53.06 -2.58
CA SER A 26 -31.43 53.40 -1.26
C SER A 26 -30.42 53.24 -0.11
N ASN A 27 -30.32 54.32 0.67
CA ASN A 27 -29.55 54.60 1.88
C ASN A 27 -30.18 53.95 3.12
N VAL A 28 -29.39 53.44 4.08
CA VAL A 28 -29.67 53.59 5.54
C VAL A 28 -28.36 53.64 6.34
N LYS A 29 -28.25 54.68 7.19
CA LYS A 29 -27.21 54.96 8.18
C LYS A 29 -27.33 54.06 9.41
N GLY A 30 -26.21 53.68 10.02
CA GLY A 30 -26.15 53.16 11.39
C GLY A 30 -24.75 53.29 11.97
N LYS A 31 -24.49 54.39 12.69
CA LYS A 31 -23.26 54.65 13.45
C LYS A 31 -23.58 54.35 14.92
N GLU A 32 -22.93 53.36 15.52
CA GLU A 32 -22.97 53.16 16.97
C GLU A 32 -21.54 53.19 17.53
N ARG A 33 -21.32 54.17 18.40
CA ARG A 33 -20.09 54.35 19.18
C ARG A 33 -20.26 53.55 20.46
N VAL A 34 -19.31 52.67 20.78
CA VAL A 34 -19.19 52.12 22.14
C VAL A 34 -17.96 52.75 22.81
N ASN A 35 -18.24 53.28 24.00
CA ASN A 35 -17.37 54.04 24.88
C ASN A 35 -16.27 53.16 25.50
N VAL A 36 -15.05 53.68 25.54
CA VAL A 36 -13.92 53.14 26.32
C VAL A 36 -13.64 54.14 27.44
N SER A 37 -14.04 53.83 28.67
CA SER A 37 -13.43 54.37 29.90
C SER A 37 -14.12 53.81 31.14
N GLU A 38 -13.48 52.93 31.88
CA GLU A 38 -13.49 53.03 33.34
C GLU A 38 -12.23 52.40 33.95
N PHE A 39 -11.48 53.26 34.64
CA PHE A 39 -10.28 52.97 35.42
C PHE A 39 -10.68 53.22 36.88
N ARG A 40 -10.46 52.23 37.77
CA ARG A 40 -9.87 52.34 39.12
C ARG A 40 -10.14 51.04 39.89
N GLN A 41 -9.13 50.25 40.27
CA GLN A 41 -8.14 50.44 41.34
C GLN A 41 -8.54 49.55 42.54
N ILE A 42 -7.59 48.73 43.03
CA ILE A 42 -7.22 48.54 44.46
C ILE A 42 -6.72 47.12 44.76
N ARG A 43 -5.52 47.12 45.35
CA ARG A 43 -4.88 46.21 46.33
C ARG A 43 -3.99 45.04 45.87
N ALA A 44 -2.84 45.06 46.53
CA ALA A 44 -1.70 44.19 46.48
C ALA A 44 -1.89 42.93 47.35
N SER A 45 -1.24 41.84 46.91
CA SER A 45 -0.42 40.83 47.62
C SER A 45 -0.79 40.42 49.06
N PRO A 46 -0.70 39.12 49.40
CA PRO A 46 0.62 38.52 49.62
C PRO A 46 0.85 37.10 49.10
N LYS A 47 2.14 36.83 48.90
CA LYS A 47 2.77 35.56 48.57
C LYS A 47 2.53 34.51 49.66
N LEU A 48 2.27 33.27 49.26
CA LEU A 48 2.54 32.09 50.08
C LEU A 48 3.10 30.97 49.21
N SER A 49 4.28 30.50 49.62
CA SER A 49 5.09 29.43 49.09
C SER A 49 4.65 28.06 49.61
N ASN A 50 4.47 27.06 48.74
CA ASN A 50 5.18 25.76 48.76
C ASN A 50 4.58 24.72 47.79
N PRO A 51 5.35 23.69 47.38
CA PRO A 51 5.14 22.98 46.12
C PRO A 51 4.22 21.76 46.23
N LEU A 52 3.33 21.60 45.26
CA LEU A 52 2.57 20.38 45.03
C LEU A 52 3.47 19.34 44.34
N LYS A 53 3.67 18.21 45.03
CA LYS A 53 4.17 16.96 44.43
C LYS A 53 3.11 16.44 43.46
N ASN A 54 3.50 16.26 42.22
CA ASN A 54 2.65 15.79 41.13
C ASN A 54 2.86 14.28 40.96
N THR A 55 2.01 13.45 41.56
CA THR A 55 1.95 12.01 41.30
C THR A 55 0.79 11.76 40.32
N ARG A 56 1.10 11.60 39.03
CA ARG A 56 0.15 11.04 38.05
C ARG A 56 0.07 9.54 38.27
N ILE A 57 -1.06 9.08 38.79
CA ILE A 57 -1.45 7.66 38.76
C ILE A 57 -2.13 7.42 37.41
N SER A 58 -1.71 6.36 36.71
CA SER A 58 -2.25 5.96 35.41
C SER A 58 -3.68 5.42 35.56
N SER A 59 -4.59 5.81 34.67
CA SER A 59 -6.00 5.35 34.66
C SER A 59 -6.18 3.83 34.56
N ASN A 60 -5.14 3.11 34.12
CA ASN A 60 -5.15 1.65 34.05
C ASN A 60 -5.02 1.00 35.44
N ASP A 61 -4.29 1.63 36.38
CA ASP A 61 -4.11 1.07 37.72
C ASP A 61 -5.40 1.07 38.53
N GLU A 62 -6.25 2.08 38.34
CA GLU A 62 -7.57 2.13 38.98
C GLU A 62 -8.54 1.08 38.42
N PHE A 63 -8.47 0.79 37.12
CA PHE A 63 -9.33 -0.24 36.50
C PHE A 63 -8.98 -1.65 37.00
N PHE A 64 -7.69 -1.99 37.05
CA PHE A 64 -7.26 -3.30 37.56
C PHE A 64 -7.45 -3.44 39.07
N LYS A 65 -7.28 -2.35 39.83
CA LYS A 65 -7.57 -2.32 41.26
C LYS A 65 -9.06 -2.52 41.54
N SER A 66 -9.93 -1.81 40.80
CA SER A 66 -11.39 -1.96 40.92
C SER A 66 -11.87 -3.38 40.62
N ARG A 67 -11.30 -4.05 39.60
CA ARG A 67 -11.65 -5.43 39.23
C ARG A 67 -11.13 -6.47 40.24
N ARG A 68 -9.93 -6.27 40.78
CA ARG A 68 -9.37 -7.09 41.86
C ARG A 68 -10.24 -7.00 43.12
N ASP A 69 -10.61 -5.78 43.50
CA ASP A 69 -11.40 -5.50 44.70
C ASP A 69 -12.83 -6.06 44.58
N SER A 70 -13.41 -6.00 43.37
CA SER A 70 -14.73 -6.60 43.09
C SER A 70 -14.75 -8.13 43.19
N LEU A 71 -13.62 -8.78 42.93
CA LEU A 71 -13.50 -10.24 42.97
C LEU A 71 -12.98 -10.77 44.32
N LYS A 72 -12.62 -9.88 45.27
CA LYS A 72 -12.01 -10.21 46.57
C LYS A 72 -10.82 -11.18 46.45
N LEU A 73 -10.08 -11.13 45.35
CA LEU A 73 -8.93 -12.00 45.13
C LEU A 73 -7.69 -11.41 45.79
N SER A 74 -6.85 -12.27 46.39
CA SER A 74 -5.52 -11.85 46.81
C SER A 74 -4.68 -11.45 45.57
N PRO A 75 -3.70 -10.55 45.71
CA PRO A 75 -2.83 -10.16 44.61
C PRO A 75 -2.15 -11.34 43.90
N GLU A 76 -1.77 -12.36 44.66
CA GLU A 76 -1.15 -13.59 44.15
C GLU A 76 -2.14 -14.44 43.34
N ALA A 77 -3.39 -14.56 43.82
CA ALA A 77 -4.45 -15.27 43.09
C ALA A 77 -4.86 -14.55 41.80
N PHE A 78 -4.85 -13.22 41.80
CA PHE A 78 -5.15 -12.42 40.60
C PHE A 78 -4.07 -12.58 39.53
N ASN A 79 -2.79 -12.54 39.91
CA ASN A 79 -1.67 -12.75 38.98
C ASN A 79 -1.66 -14.18 38.43
N PHE A 80 -1.87 -15.19 39.28
CA PHE A 80 -1.99 -16.59 38.83
C PHE A 80 -3.15 -16.77 37.84
N HIS A 81 -4.30 -16.11 38.08
CA HIS A 81 -5.43 -16.21 37.17
C HIS A 81 -5.18 -15.49 35.84
N GLN A 82 -4.48 -14.35 35.86
CA GLN A 82 -4.09 -13.61 34.66
C GLN A 82 -3.09 -14.40 33.80
N GLU A 83 -2.07 -15.01 34.40
CA GLU A 83 -1.10 -15.86 33.70
C GLU A 83 -1.74 -17.15 33.15
N THR A 84 -2.64 -17.78 33.91
CA THR A 84 -3.38 -18.97 33.45
C THR A 84 -4.36 -18.64 32.32
N PHE A 85 -4.96 -17.44 32.33
CA PHE A 85 -5.89 -16.98 31.29
C PHE A 85 -5.17 -16.58 30.00
N LEU A 86 -3.97 -15.99 30.10
CA LEU A 86 -3.13 -15.68 28.94
C LEU A 86 -2.52 -16.96 28.34
N SER A 87 -2.07 -17.91 29.15
CA SER A 87 -1.52 -19.19 28.67
C SER A 87 -2.56 -20.08 27.96
N ARG A 88 -3.83 -20.05 28.38
CA ARG A 88 -4.89 -20.89 27.77
C ARG A 88 -5.44 -20.37 26.45
N LYS A 89 -5.24 -19.10 26.08
CA LYS A 89 -5.79 -18.55 24.82
C LYS A 89 -4.89 -18.70 23.60
N HIS A 90 -3.60 -18.99 23.77
CA HIS A 90 -2.64 -19.02 22.66
C HIS A 90 -2.46 -20.38 21.97
N ASN A 91 -3.02 -21.48 22.48
CA ASN A 91 -2.67 -22.84 22.01
C ASN A 91 -3.77 -23.63 21.28
N HIS A 92 -4.92 -23.03 20.94
CA HIS A 92 -6.05 -23.80 20.38
C HIS A 92 -6.35 -23.62 18.89
N TYR A 93 -5.61 -22.80 18.14
CA TYR A 93 -5.95 -22.51 16.74
C TYR A 93 -4.80 -22.54 15.72
N ALA A 94 -3.57 -22.85 16.13
CA ALA A 94 -2.48 -23.03 15.18
C ALA A 94 -2.45 -24.50 14.71
N MET A 95 -2.89 -24.74 13.47
CA MET A 95 -2.63 -26.02 12.82
C MET A 95 -1.12 -26.17 12.56
N THR A 96 -0.56 -27.35 12.84
CA THR A 96 0.81 -27.67 12.46
C THR A 96 0.93 -27.79 10.93
N ILE A 97 2.16 -27.65 10.40
CA ILE A 97 2.44 -27.85 8.96
C ILE A 97 1.93 -29.22 8.49
N GLU A 98 2.05 -30.25 9.33
CA GLU A 98 1.56 -31.59 9.04
C GLU A 98 0.03 -31.66 8.99
N GLN A 99 -0.66 -30.93 9.86
CA GLN A 99 -2.12 -30.81 9.81
C GLN A 99 -2.57 -30.05 8.55
N MET A 100 -1.84 -29.00 8.13
CA MET A 100 -2.15 -28.30 6.88
C MET A 100 -2.00 -29.22 5.66
N ARG A 101 -0.95 -30.05 5.61
CA ARG A 101 -0.75 -31.05 4.53
C ARG A 101 -1.86 -32.09 4.48
N LYS A 102 -2.28 -32.61 5.64
CA LYS A 102 -3.39 -33.56 5.73
C LYS A 102 -4.71 -32.94 5.27
N THR A 103 -5.00 -31.71 5.69
CA THR A 103 -6.19 -30.97 5.24
C THR A 103 -6.17 -30.72 3.74
N ALA A 104 -5.05 -30.26 3.18
CA ALA A 104 -4.90 -30.04 1.74
C ALA A 104 -5.11 -31.35 0.94
N THR A 105 -4.56 -32.46 1.43
CA THR A 105 -4.75 -33.79 0.82
C THR A 105 -6.21 -34.24 0.89
N GLY A 106 -6.89 -34.00 2.02
CA GLY A 106 -8.31 -34.30 2.19
C GLY A 106 -9.21 -33.50 1.22
N ILE A 107 -8.96 -32.20 1.08
CA ILE A 107 -9.67 -31.34 0.12
C ILE A 107 -9.44 -31.83 -1.31
N ARG A 108 -8.19 -32.12 -1.66
CA ARG A 108 -7.81 -32.65 -2.98
C ARG A 108 -8.56 -33.94 -3.30
N ASN A 109 -8.49 -34.94 -2.43
CA ASN A 109 -9.12 -36.24 -2.67
C ASN A 109 -10.65 -36.11 -2.77
N THR A 110 -11.25 -35.33 -1.88
CA THR A 110 -12.69 -35.05 -1.91
C THR A 110 -13.10 -34.43 -3.24
N CYS A 111 -12.33 -33.46 -3.72
CA CYS A 111 -12.64 -32.78 -4.97
C CYS A 111 -12.38 -33.65 -6.20
N ILE A 112 -11.31 -34.44 -6.25
CA ILE A 112 -11.08 -35.43 -7.31
C ILE A 112 -12.27 -36.41 -7.39
N THR A 113 -12.73 -36.94 -6.26
CA THR A 113 -13.88 -37.85 -6.22
C THR A 113 -15.17 -37.18 -6.68
N LYS A 114 -15.41 -35.92 -6.28
CA LYS A 114 -16.63 -35.18 -6.64
C LYS A 114 -16.67 -34.74 -8.10
N THR A 115 -15.53 -34.40 -8.69
CA THR A 115 -15.49 -33.88 -10.07
C THR A 115 -15.23 -34.96 -11.10
N GLY A 116 -14.79 -36.15 -10.69
CA GLY A 116 -14.49 -37.24 -11.63
C GLY A 116 -13.26 -36.99 -12.49
N VAL A 117 -12.46 -35.95 -12.18
CA VAL A 117 -11.19 -35.66 -12.85
C VAL A 117 -10.29 -36.89 -12.72
N LYS A 118 -10.00 -37.54 -13.84
CA LYS A 118 -9.07 -38.68 -13.86
C LYS A 118 -7.70 -38.15 -13.48
N ALA A 119 -7.07 -38.74 -12.46
CA ALA A 119 -5.68 -38.48 -12.15
C ALA A 119 -4.82 -38.97 -13.33
N VAL A 120 -4.31 -38.04 -14.13
CA VAL A 120 -3.49 -38.36 -15.31
C VAL A 120 -2.02 -38.08 -14.96
N TYR A 121 -1.24 -39.16 -15.03
CA TYR A 121 0.20 -39.35 -14.78
C TYR A 121 0.76 -39.39 -13.34
N VAL A 122 1.62 -40.39 -13.15
CA VAL A 122 2.49 -40.62 -11.98
C VAL A 122 3.87 -40.10 -12.34
N VAL A 123 4.35 -39.05 -11.67
CA VAL A 123 5.77 -38.69 -11.70
C VAL A 123 6.43 -39.38 -10.51
N LYS A 124 7.34 -40.31 -10.78
CA LYS A 124 8.18 -40.93 -9.74
C LYS A 124 9.34 -39.99 -9.42
N THR A 125 9.38 -39.48 -8.19
CA THR A 125 10.61 -38.98 -7.56
C THR A 125 10.99 -39.89 -6.41
N VAL A 126 12.30 -39.93 -6.09
CA VAL A 126 12.97 -41.05 -5.42
C VAL A 126 12.43 -41.39 -4.03
N ASP A 127 11.78 -40.48 -3.29
CA ASP A 127 11.33 -40.79 -1.92
C ASP A 127 9.92 -40.32 -1.53
N ASP A 128 9.05 -39.91 -2.45
CA ASP A 128 7.60 -39.79 -2.17
C ASP A 128 6.78 -39.62 -3.47
N SER A 129 5.69 -40.38 -3.57
CA SER A 129 4.76 -40.34 -4.70
C SER A 129 3.64 -39.32 -4.46
N TYR A 130 3.72 -38.15 -5.08
CA TYR A 130 2.62 -37.19 -5.13
C TYR A 130 2.01 -37.13 -6.54
N LEU A 131 0.68 -37.25 -6.61
CA LEU A 131 -0.10 -37.04 -7.82
C LEU A 131 -0.39 -35.54 -7.96
N LEU A 132 0.34 -34.84 -8.83
CA LEU A 132 -0.03 -33.51 -9.31
C LEU A 132 0.10 -33.44 -10.83
N ASN A 133 -0.94 -32.91 -11.46
CA ASN A 133 -0.89 -32.53 -12.87
C ASN A 133 0.01 -31.27 -12.99
N VAL A 134 1.12 -31.38 -13.73
CA VAL A 134 2.10 -30.30 -13.92
C VAL A 134 1.44 -29.06 -14.53
N GLU A 135 0.51 -29.26 -15.48
CA GLU A 135 -0.22 -28.17 -16.15
C GLU A 135 -1.13 -27.41 -15.18
N LEU A 136 -1.67 -28.07 -14.15
CA LEU A 136 -2.48 -27.44 -13.11
C LEU A 136 -1.62 -26.57 -12.18
N VAL A 137 -0.42 -27.05 -11.82
CA VAL A 137 0.54 -26.28 -11.01
C VAL A 137 1.04 -25.07 -11.78
N GLU A 138 1.31 -25.26 -13.07
CA GLU A 138 1.81 -24.23 -13.96
C GLU A 138 0.71 -23.20 -14.28
N GLY A 139 -0.55 -23.62 -14.46
CA GLY A 139 -1.70 -22.74 -14.58
C GLY A 139 -2.00 -21.94 -13.29
N MET A 140 -1.81 -22.55 -12.12
CA MET A 140 -1.89 -21.84 -10.83
C MET A 140 -0.77 -20.80 -10.66
N LYS A 141 0.44 -21.07 -11.17
CA LYS A 141 1.57 -20.15 -11.14
C LYS A 141 1.43 -19.00 -12.14
N THR A 142 0.86 -19.27 -13.30
CA THR A 142 0.78 -18.31 -14.42
C THR A 142 -0.56 -17.57 -14.50
N GLY A 143 -1.57 -17.99 -13.73
CA GLY A 143 -2.93 -17.46 -13.80
C GLY A 143 -3.68 -17.81 -15.09
N GLN A 144 -3.06 -18.60 -15.98
CA GLN A 144 -3.66 -19.09 -17.21
C GLN A 144 -4.11 -20.53 -17.01
N TYR A 145 -5.41 -20.72 -16.80
CA TYR A 145 -5.99 -22.06 -16.77
C TYR A 145 -6.35 -22.46 -18.20
N PRO A 146 -6.01 -23.67 -18.66
CA PRO A 146 -6.61 -24.18 -19.90
C PRO A 146 -8.14 -24.15 -19.77
N GLU A 147 -8.85 -23.96 -20.88
CA GLU A 147 -10.33 -24.03 -20.94
C GLU A 147 -10.81 -25.48 -20.78
N ASP A 148 -10.35 -26.14 -19.72
CA ASP A 148 -10.74 -27.48 -19.34
C ASP A 148 -11.87 -27.38 -18.31
N HIS A 149 -13.05 -27.85 -18.70
CA HIS A 149 -14.25 -27.88 -17.88
C HIS A 149 -14.04 -28.64 -16.56
N ASP A 150 -13.27 -29.73 -16.59
CA ASP A 150 -13.04 -30.57 -15.42
C ASP A 150 -12.11 -29.86 -14.42
N LEU A 151 -11.17 -29.07 -14.93
CA LEU A 151 -10.29 -28.22 -14.13
C LEU A 151 -11.05 -27.09 -13.43
N GLN A 152 -11.97 -26.44 -14.15
CA GLN A 152 -12.83 -25.39 -13.61
C GLN A 152 -13.73 -25.94 -12.49
N CYS A 153 -14.32 -27.12 -12.69
CA CYS A 153 -15.09 -27.82 -11.68
C CYS A 153 -14.24 -28.16 -10.45
N TYR A 154 -13.01 -28.64 -10.64
CA TYR A 154 -12.09 -28.97 -9.55
C TYR A 154 -11.69 -27.74 -8.73
N ALA A 155 -11.29 -26.65 -9.40
CA ALA A 155 -10.94 -25.40 -8.75
C ALA A 155 -12.13 -24.83 -7.94
N GLN A 156 -13.34 -24.85 -8.51
CA GLN A 156 -14.55 -24.45 -7.79
C GLN A 156 -14.84 -25.34 -6.58
N CYS A 157 -14.64 -26.65 -6.69
CA CYS A 157 -14.78 -27.56 -5.56
C CYS A 157 -13.80 -27.22 -4.43
N VAL A 158 -12.53 -26.97 -4.74
CA VAL A 158 -11.50 -26.61 -3.76
C VAL A 158 -11.89 -25.31 -3.05
N MET A 159 -12.26 -24.27 -3.82
CA MET A 159 -12.66 -22.97 -3.26
C MET A 159 -13.93 -23.06 -2.41
N LYS A 160 -14.92 -23.87 -2.83
CA LYS A 160 -16.14 -24.10 -2.05
C LYS A 160 -15.83 -24.87 -0.77
N THR A 161 -14.97 -25.89 -0.84
CA THR A 161 -14.58 -26.71 0.31
C THR A 161 -13.84 -25.88 1.35
N ILE A 162 -12.89 -25.03 0.93
CA ILE A 162 -12.16 -24.11 1.82
C ILE A 162 -13.12 -23.10 2.49
N ARG A 163 -14.13 -22.61 1.75
CA ARG A 163 -15.15 -21.71 2.28
C ARG A 163 -16.09 -22.39 3.27
N THR A 164 -16.47 -23.65 3.02
CA THR A 164 -17.37 -24.42 3.90
C THR A 164 -16.65 -25.05 5.07
N SER A 165 -15.34 -25.29 4.97
CA SER A 165 -14.51 -25.80 6.06
C SER A 165 -14.14 -24.70 7.05
N SER A 166 -14.97 -23.67 7.20
CA SER A 166 -14.82 -22.67 8.24
C SER A 166 -14.72 -23.37 9.60
N ILE A 167 -13.48 -23.43 10.09
CA ILE A 167 -13.00 -23.81 11.43
C ILE A 167 -13.54 -22.84 12.52
N LEU A 168 -14.68 -22.19 12.27
CA LEU A 168 -15.40 -21.37 13.22
C LEU A 168 -16.89 -21.66 13.03
N ASP A 169 -17.43 -22.53 13.89
CA ASP A 169 -18.86 -22.77 14.03
C ASP A 169 -19.59 -21.50 14.49
N ASP A 170 -20.64 -21.12 13.75
CA ASP A 170 -21.77 -20.33 14.25
C ASP A 170 -23.06 -21.06 13.81
N PRO A 171 -23.88 -21.61 14.73
CA PRO A 171 -24.93 -22.55 14.40
C PRO A 171 -26.26 -21.83 14.07
N LEU A 172 -26.31 -21.00 13.04
CA LEU A 172 -27.58 -20.36 12.60
C LEU A 172 -27.73 -20.18 11.09
N VAL A 173 -27.24 -21.12 10.27
CA VAL A 173 -27.66 -21.18 8.85
C VAL A 173 -27.77 -22.64 8.39
N ARG A 174 -28.96 -23.24 8.56
CA ARG A 174 -29.38 -24.39 7.74
C ARG A 174 -29.99 -23.83 6.46
N ILE A 175 -29.39 -24.12 5.31
CA ILE A 175 -30.06 -23.96 4.01
C ILE A 175 -30.29 -25.36 3.46
N ASN A 176 -31.56 -25.63 3.11
CA ASN A 176 -32.00 -26.83 2.42
C ASN A 176 -31.22 -27.02 1.10
N GLU A 177 -30.73 -28.23 0.90
CA GLU A 177 -30.27 -28.70 -0.40
C GLU A 177 -31.50 -29.10 -1.22
N ASP A 178 -31.77 -28.40 -2.33
CA ASP A 178 -32.39 -28.95 -3.52
C ASP A 178 -32.22 -27.97 -4.71
N ASN A 179 -31.63 -28.47 -5.79
CA ASN A 179 -31.68 -28.00 -7.19
C ASN A 179 -30.87 -26.77 -7.70
N PHE A 180 -30.03 -27.09 -8.71
CA PHE A 180 -29.78 -26.42 -10.00
C PHE A 180 -28.73 -25.27 -10.15
N LEU A 181 -27.60 -25.66 -10.77
CA LEU A 181 -27.03 -25.16 -12.04
C LEU A 181 -27.44 -23.74 -12.50
N TYR A 182 -26.57 -22.74 -12.35
CA TYR A 182 -26.41 -21.58 -13.26
C TYR A 182 -25.12 -20.81 -12.93
N CYS A 183 -24.16 -20.77 -13.86
CA CYS A 183 -23.01 -19.86 -13.85
C CYS A 183 -23.44 -18.50 -14.45
N PHE A 184 -23.31 -17.40 -13.70
CA PHE A 184 -23.72 -16.06 -14.14
C PHE A 184 -22.68 -15.36 -15.03
N LYS A 185 -23.16 -14.72 -16.11
CA LYS A 185 -22.48 -13.68 -16.90
C LYS A 185 -22.69 -12.31 -16.23
N PHE A 186 -21.63 -11.50 -16.10
CA PHE A 186 -21.76 -10.07 -15.79
C PHE A 186 -21.59 -9.22 -17.06
N LYS A 187 -22.46 -8.21 -17.24
CA LYS A 187 -22.28 -7.08 -18.16
C LYS A 187 -22.56 -5.76 -17.43
N ASN A 188 -21.55 -4.87 -17.53
CA ASN A 188 -21.56 -3.41 -17.64
C ASN A 188 -22.21 -2.51 -16.56
N GLN A 189 -21.33 -1.81 -15.82
CA GLN A 189 -21.29 -0.34 -15.76
C GLN A 189 -19.85 0.10 -15.43
N LYS A 190 -19.27 1.00 -16.24
CA LYS A 190 -17.88 1.45 -16.10
C LYS A 190 -17.80 2.68 -15.18
N VAL A 191 -17.23 2.49 -14.00
CA VAL A 191 -16.30 3.45 -13.39
C VAL A 191 -14.93 3.14 -14.00
N ASP A 192 -14.03 4.12 -14.15
CA ASP A 192 -12.67 3.90 -14.65
C ASP A 192 -11.83 3.19 -13.57
N VAL A 193 -12.13 1.92 -13.41
CA VAL A 193 -11.52 0.97 -12.48
C VAL A 193 -10.09 0.67 -12.89
N ASP A 194 -9.71 0.86 -14.15
CA ASP A 194 -8.40 0.49 -14.69
C ASP A 194 -7.27 1.37 -14.13
N MET A 195 -7.52 2.65 -13.88
CA MET A 195 -6.49 3.55 -13.32
C MET A 195 -6.06 3.13 -11.92
N VAL A 196 -7.01 2.75 -11.06
CA VAL A 196 -6.71 2.38 -9.66
C VAL A 196 -6.42 0.90 -9.51
N THR A 197 -6.90 0.08 -10.44
CA THR A 197 -6.40 -1.28 -10.63
C THR A 197 -4.89 -1.23 -10.84
N LYS A 198 -4.39 -0.36 -11.74
CA LYS A 198 -2.94 -0.14 -11.91
C LYS A 198 -2.28 0.39 -10.65
N GLN A 199 -2.90 1.31 -9.93
CA GLN A 199 -2.28 1.88 -8.73
C GLN A 199 -2.11 0.87 -7.58
N ILE A 200 -3.03 -0.07 -7.47
CA ILE A 200 -2.97 -1.17 -6.50
C ILE A 200 -2.01 -2.28 -6.97
N GLU A 201 -1.94 -2.55 -8.29
CA GLU A 201 -0.87 -3.37 -8.89
C GLU A 201 0.51 -2.80 -8.57
N MET A 202 0.56 -1.49 -8.34
CA MET A 202 1.78 -0.74 -8.12
C MET A 202 2.09 -0.46 -6.63
N MET A 203 1.39 -1.06 -5.67
CA MET A 203 1.60 -0.74 -4.25
C MET A 203 1.65 -1.95 -3.32
N MET A 204 1.31 -3.13 -3.82
CA MET A 204 1.14 -4.33 -3.01
C MET A 204 1.86 -5.51 -3.68
N PRO A 205 2.38 -6.48 -2.91
CA PRO A 205 2.88 -7.73 -3.47
C PRO A 205 1.83 -8.37 -4.37
N ILE A 206 2.23 -9.00 -5.48
CA ILE A 206 1.34 -9.52 -6.54
C ILE A 206 0.18 -10.36 -5.98
N GLU A 207 0.46 -11.14 -4.94
CA GLU A 207 -0.52 -11.96 -4.21
C GLU A 207 -1.69 -11.16 -3.57
N TRP A 208 -1.50 -9.88 -3.26
CA TRP A 208 -2.49 -9.03 -2.58
C TRP A 208 -3.14 -8.00 -3.50
N GLN A 209 -2.67 -7.86 -4.74
CA GLN A 209 -3.14 -6.85 -5.67
C GLN A 209 -4.61 -7.04 -6.02
N GLU A 210 -5.02 -8.27 -6.34
CA GLU A 210 -6.42 -8.58 -6.66
C GLU A 210 -7.35 -8.41 -5.47
N ASP A 211 -6.90 -8.78 -4.27
CA ASP A 211 -7.66 -8.62 -3.04
C ASP A 211 -7.83 -7.14 -2.66
N MET A 212 -6.79 -6.33 -2.85
CA MET A 212 -6.87 -4.89 -2.62
C MET A 212 -7.68 -4.16 -3.70
N LYS A 213 -7.64 -4.60 -4.96
CA LYS A 213 -8.53 -4.08 -6.01
C LYS A 213 -9.97 -4.40 -5.73
N ALA A 214 -10.23 -5.65 -5.34
CA ALA A 214 -11.55 -6.09 -4.93
C ALA A 214 -12.01 -5.30 -3.69
N ALA A 215 -11.12 -5.06 -2.73
CA ALA A 215 -11.36 -4.20 -1.58
C ALA A 215 -11.71 -2.76 -2.01
N ALA A 216 -10.88 -2.12 -2.83
CA ALA A 216 -11.10 -0.75 -3.27
C ALA A 216 -12.40 -0.59 -4.06
N ARG A 217 -12.72 -1.54 -4.95
CA ARG A 217 -14.00 -1.63 -5.67
C ARG A 217 -15.17 -1.80 -4.70
N LYS A 218 -14.99 -2.62 -3.65
CA LYS A 218 -16.01 -2.88 -2.61
C LYS A 218 -16.20 -1.68 -1.66
N CYS A 219 -15.16 -0.90 -1.40
CA CYS A 219 -15.16 0.18 -0.42
C CYS A 219 -15.55 1.56 -1.01
N GLY A 220 -15.51 1.75 -2.33
CA GLY A 220 -16.26 2.82 -3.02
C GLY A 220 -15.74 4.26 -2.91
N ALA A 221 -14.44 4.50 -2.67
CA ALA A 221 -13.87 5.86 -2.53
C ALA A 221 -12.57 6.07 -3.33
N LEU A 222 -12.55 5.58 -4.56
CA LEU A 222 -11.36 5.49 -5.40
C LEU A 222 -10.67 6.85 -5.65
N GLU A 223 -11.44 7.86 -6.06
CA GLU A 223 -10.93 9.19 -6.41
C GLU A 223 -10.36 9.99 -5.22
N LEU A 224 -10.76 9.63 -3.99
CA LEU A 224 -10.31 10.31 -2.77
C LEU A 224 -8.95 9.79 -2.27
N LEU A 225 -8.52 8.62 -2.75
CA LEU A 225 -7.25 8.00 -2.38
C LEU A 225 -6.05 8.67 -3.04
N ASP A 226 -6.23 9.28 -4.20
CA ASP A 226 -5.15 9.99 -4.87
C ASP A 226 -4.68 11.17 -4.03
N ASN A 227 -5.60 11.99 -3.51
CA ASN A 227 -5.22 13.13 -2.66
C ASN A 227 -4.62 12.68 -1.32
N ALA A 228 -5.20 11.68 -0.66
CA ALA A 228 -4.68 11.16 0.61
C ALA A 228 -3.29 10.54 0.45
N SER A 229 -3.07 9.77 -0.62
CA SER A 229 -1.82 9.01 -0.79
C SER A 229 -0.72 9.78 -1.51
N GLN A 230 -1.05 10.77 -2.34
CA GLN A 230 -0.06 11.56 -3.10
C GLN A 230 0.24 12.90 -2.43
N LYS A 231 -0.78 13.59 -1.90
CA LYS A 231 -0.63 14.93 -1.31
C LYS A 231 -0.58 14.93 0.21
N GLY A 232 -0.87 13.79 0.84
CA GLY A 232 -1.04 13.72 2.29
C GLY A 232 -2.26 14.47 2.79
N GLU A 233 -3.22 14.74 1.91
CA GLU A 233 -4.45 15.47 2.26
C GLU A 233 -5.53 14.48 2.69
N PHE A 234 -5.86 14.49 3.98
CA PHE A 234 -6.94 13.68 4.55
C PHE A 234 -8.15 14.58 4.82
N PRO A 235 -9.03 14.86 3.84
CA PRO A 235 -10.27 15.56 4.11
C PRO A 235 -11.18 14.69 4.99
N PRO A 236 -11.98 15.28 5.90
CA PRO A 236 -12.96 14.55 6.70
C PRO A 236 -14.21 14.20 5.87
N ASP A 237 -14.01 13.57 4.72
CA ASP A 237 -15.09 13.14 3.82
C ASP A 237 -15.66 11.80 4.30
N PRO A 238 -17.00 11.66 4.47
CA PRO A 238 -17.60 10.41 4.97
C PRO A 238 -17.30 9.17 4.11
N LYS A 239 -17.15 9.32 2.78
CA LYS A 239 -16.80 8.19 1.90
C LYS A 239 -15.36 7.76 2.13
N LEU A 240 -14.44 8.72 2.25
CA LEU A 240 -13.04 8.42 2.58
C LEU A 240 -12.93 7.79 3.97
N GLN A 241 -13.70 8.27 4.94
CA GLN A 241 -13.75 7.71 6.28
C GLN A 241 -14.18 6.24 6.28
N CYS A 242 -15.31 5.95 5.64
CA CYS A 242 -15.80 4.58 5.56
C CYS A 242 -14.94 3.67 4.66
N TYR A 243 -14.20 4.23 3.71
CA TYR A 243 -13.19 3.49 2.97
C TYR A 243 -12.10 2.94 3.90
N PHE A 244 -11.51 3.77 4.78
CA PHE A 244 -10.49 3.29 5.71
C PHE A 244 -11.05 2.24 6.66
N LYS A 245 -12.29 2.41 7.15
CA LYS A 245 -12.99 1.36 7.92
C LYS A 245 -13.05 0.06 7.14
N CYS A 246 -13.48 0.12 5.89
CA CYS A 246 -13.62 -1.04 5.03
C CYS A 246 -12.27 -1.76 4.81
N VAL A 247 -11.18 -1.03 4.55
CA VAL A 247 -9.82 -1.59 4.46
C VAL A 247 -9.39 -2.25 5.77
N LEU A 248 -9.61 -1.60 6.92
CA LEU A 248 -9.23 -2.14 8.23
C LEU A 248 -10.06 -3.37 8.62
N VAL A 249 -11.33 -3.45 8.20
CA VAL A 249 -12.15 -4.65 8.37
C VAL A 249 -11.62 -5.80 7.51
N LEU A 250 -11.25 -5.52 6.26
CA LEU A 250 -10.71 -6.53 5.33
C LEU A 250 -9.35 -7.07 5.77
N SER A 251 -8.46 -6.20 6.28
CA SER A 251 -7.19 -6.62 6.87
C SER A 251 -7.35 -7.29 8.24
N LYS A 252 -8.58 -7.37 8.78
CA LYS A 252 -8.88 -7.85 10.14
C LYS A 252 -8.28 -6.96 11.23
N ALA A 253 -7.77 -5.78 10.90
CA ALA A 253 -7.33 -4.77 11.84
C ALA A 253 -8.50 -4.15 12.63
N MET A 254 -9.73 -4.26 12.14
CA MET A 254 -10.96 -3.84 12.82
C MET A 254 -11.98 -5.00 12.86
N LYS A 255 -12.69 -5.16 13.98
CA LYS A 255 -13.81 -6.10 14.14
C LYS A 255 -14.84 -5.52 15.10
N ASN A 256 -16.13 -5.70 14.80
CA ASN A 256 -17.23 -5.15 15.61
C ASN A 256 -17.05 -3.65 15.84
N ASP A 257 -16.69 -2.91 14.79
CA ASP A 257 -16.46 -1.46 14.82
C ASP A 257 -15.34 -1.00 15.78
N GLN A 258 -14.49 -1.93 16.25
CA GLN A 258 -13.36 -1.66 17.12
C GLN A 258 -12.03 -2.03 16.45
N LEU A 259 -11.08 -1.11 16.51
CA LEU A 259 -9.70 -1.34 16.09
C LEU A 259 -9.01 -2.31 17.04
N ARG A 260 -8.16 -3.17 16.48
CA ARG A 260 -7.44 -4.22 17.21
C ARG A 260 -5.93 -4.01 17.03
N PRO A 261 -5.31 -3.11 17.81
CA PRO A 261 -3.90 -2.74 17.62
C PRO A 261 -2.98 -3.95 17.76
N GLU A 262 -3.27 -4.88 18.67
CA GLU A 262 -2.51 -6.12 18.82
C GLU A 262 -2.49 -6.97 17.55
N VAL A 263 -3.63 -7.07 16.84
CA VAL A 263 -3.70 -7.82 15.59
C VAL A 263 -2.87 -7.15 14.50
N MET A 264 -2.90 -5.81 14.43
CA MET A 264 -2.09 -5.05 13.48
C MET A 264 -0.59 -5.26 13.74
N LYS A 265 -0.16 -5.20 14.99
CA LYS A 265 1.25 -5.43 15.38
C LYS A 265 1.71 -6.84 15.04
N THR A 266 0.91 -7.87 15.39
CA THR A 266 1.22 -9.25 15.03
C THR A 266 1.27 -9.46 13.52
N GLN A 267 0.39 -8.81 12.75
CA GLN A 267 0.45 -8.86 11.28
C GLN A 267 1.73 -8.22 10.75
N ALA A 268 2.15 -7.09 11.30
CA ALA A 268 3.40 -6.44 10.91
C ALA A 268 4.63 -7.34 11.19
N GLU A 269 4.66 -8.02 12.33
CA GLU A 269 5.72 -9.00 12.68
C GLU A 269 5.79 -10.19 11.73
N LEU A 270 4.63 -10.67 11.26
CA LEU A 270 4.57 -11.86 10.41
C LEU A 270 4.87 -11.55 8.94
N MET A 271 4.58 -10.34 8.48
CA MET A 271 4.56 -10.01 7.06
C MET A 271 5.70 -9.10 6.60
N LEU A 272 6.40 -8.44 7.52
CA LEU A 272 7.35 -7.39 7.19
C LEU A 272 8.73 -7.69 7.78
N THR A 273 9.74 -6.99 7.27
CA THR A 273 11.09 -7.05 7.83
C THR A 273 11.11 -6.49 9.25
N ASP A 274 12.07 -6.92 10.08
CA ASP A 274 12.15 -6.52 11.50
C ASP A 274 12.17 -5.00 11.69
N ASP A 275 12.93 -4.28 10.84
CA ASP A 275 13.02 -2.81 10.88
C ASP A 275 11.66 -2.15 10.59
N LEU A 276 10.99 -2.59 9.51
CA LEU A 276 9.70 -2.02 9.13
C LEU A 276 8.62 -2.39 10.15
N SER A 277 8.63 -3.63 10.64
CA SER A 277 7.71 -4.10 11.67
C SER A 277 7.79 -3.26 12.94
N GLU A 278 9.01 -2.97 13.43
CA GLU A 278 9.19 -2.16 14.64
C GLU A 278 8.68 -0.72 14.45
N ARG A 279 8.98 -0.11 13.30
CA ARG A 279 8.47 1.23 12.96
C ARG A 279 6.94 1.28 12.91
N ILE A 280 6.32 0.25 12.37
CA ILE A 280 4.86 0.12 12.33
C ILE A 280 4.28 -0.03 13.73
N LYS A 281 4.88 -0.84 14.61
CA LYS A 281 4.42 -0.98 16.01
C LYS A 281 4.47 0.33 16.77
N VAL A 282 5.57 1.06 16.67
CA VAL A 282 5.74 2.38 17.28
C VAL A 282 4.66 3.34 16.79
N THR A 283 4.35 3.31 15.48
CA THR A 283 3.30 4.13 14.88
C THR A 283 1.91 3.73 15.39
N ILE A 284 1.60 2.43 15.48
CA ILE A 284 0.34 1.93 16.04
C ILE A 284 0.18 2.38 17.51
N ASP A 285 1.23 2.26 18.32
CA ASP A 285 1.22 2.65 19.73
C ASP A 285 1.01 4.14 19.94
N LYS A 286 1.52 4.96 19.02
CA LYS A 286 1.31 6.40 19.03
C LYS A 286 -0.10 6.78 18.57
N CYS A 287 -0.60 6.13 17.53
CA CYS A 287 -1.81 6.57 16.85
C CYS A 287 -3.10 6.02 17.44
N PHE A 288 -3.10 4.79 17.95
CA PHE A 288 -4.30 4.19 18.53
C PHE A 288 -4.88 5.04 19.70
N PRO A 289 -4.09 5.57 20.64
CA PRO A 289 -4.60 6.42 21.72
C PRO A 289 -5.11 7.80 21.27
N SER A 290 -4.73 8.25 20.08
CA SER A 290 -5.16 9.56 19.55
C SER A 290 -6.57 9.58 18.97
N ILE A 291 -7.20 8.41 18.85
CA ILE A 291 -8.54 8.26 18.28
C ILE A 291 -9.57 8.76 19.32
N THR A 292 -10.41 9.69 18.88
CA THR A 292 -11.41 10.35 19.72
C THR A 292 -12.84 10.04 19.29
N SER A 293 -13.05 9.67 18.03
CA SER A 293 -14.40 9.38 17.53
C SER A 293 -14.89 7.99 17.95
N SER A 294 -16.17 7.91 18.30
CA SER A 294 -16.89 6.65 18.50
C SER A 294 -17.49 6.10 17.21
N ASP A 295 -17.60 6.92 16.16
CA ASP A 295 -18.00 6.43 14.85
C ASP A 295 -16.87 5.64 14.22
N SER A 296 -17.18 4.42 13.81
CA SER A 296 -16.20 3.48 13.23
C SER A 296 -15.54 3.97 11.94
N CYS A 297 -16.23 4.73 11.09
CA CYS A 297 -15.66 5.27 9.86
C CYS A 297 -14.69 6.40 10.19
N GLU A 298 -15.11 7.34 11.03
CA GLU A 298 -14.26 8.44 11.47
C GLU A 298 -13.05 7.93 12.28
N ALA A 299 -13.24 6.96 13.18
CA ALA A 299 -12.16 6.36 13.95
C ALA A 299 -11.09 5.70 13.06
N ALA A 300 -11.51 4.96 12.02
CA ALA A 300 -10.60 4.36 11.06
C ALA A 300 -9.79 5.42 10.29
N TRP A 301 -10.43 6.54 9.93
CA TRP A 301 -9.77 7.64 9.25
C TRP A 301 -8.83 8.44 10.16
N GLN A 302 -9.22 8.70 11.41
CA GLN A 302 -8.35 9.35 12.41
C GLN A 302 -7.08 8.51 12.59
N PHE A 303 -7.22 7.20 12.68
CA PHE A 303 -6.09 6.28 12.75
C PHE A 303 -5.21 6.36 11.50
N ALA A 304 -5.78 6.22 10.30
CA ALA A 304 -5.04 6.27 9.04
C ALA A 304 -4.30 7.61 8.83
N LYS A 305 -4.96 8.72 9.17
CA LYS A 305 -4.38 10.06 9.14
C LYS A 305 -3.19 10.18 10.10
N CYS A 306 -3.37 9.79 11.37
CA CYS A 306 -2.27 9.82 12.35
C CYS A 306 -1.10 8.94 11.89
N TYR A 307 -1.40 7.77 11.32
CA TYR A 307 -0.40 6.84 10.83
C TYR A 307 0.47 7.50 9.75
N TYR A 308 -0.17 8.12 8.76
CA TYR A 308 0.51 8.88 7.72
C TYR A 308 1.30 10.09 8.25
N GLU A 309 0.72 10.86 9.18
CA GLU A 309 1.38 12.03 9.78
C GLU A 309 2.57 11.65 10.68
N THR A 310 2.53 10.46 11.28
CA THR A 310 3.62 9.95 12.13
C THR A 310 4.78 9.47 11.29
N ASP A 311 4.50 8.71 10.23
CA ASP A 311 5.53 8.17 9.38
C ASP A 311 5.00 7.94 7.96
N SER A 312 4.92 9.04 7.20
CA SER A 312 4.51 8.99 5.78
C SER A 312 5.42 8.10 4.94
N SER A 313 6.67 7.90 5.37
CA SER A 313 7.61 7.05 4.66
C SER A 313 7.26 5.58 4.72
N ILE A 314 6.52 5.10 5.74
CA ILE A 314 5.97 3.73 5.75
C ILE A 314 4.92 3.56 4.64
N VAL A 315 4.16 4.62 4.34
CA VAL A 315 3.12 4.60 3.30
C VAL A 315 3.73 4.84 1.91
N THR A 316 4.81 5.62 1.81
CA THR A 316 5.49 5.90 0.54
C THR A 316 6.61 4.93 0.19
N SER A 317 7.19 4.19 1.14
CA SER A 317 8.20 3.17 0.86
C SER A 317 7.65 2.04 0.00
N ALA A 318 6.35 1.74 0.11
CA ALA A 318 5.66 0.84 -0.81
C ALA A 318 5.58 1.38 -2.26
N LYS A 319 5.85 2.67 -2.49
CA LYS A 319 5.79 3.33 -3.80
C LYS A 319 7.17 3.56 -4.43
N SER A 320 8.26 3.59 -3.66
CA SER A 320 9.60 3.89 -4.19
C SER A 320 10.17 2.78 -5.08
N GLU A 321 9.66 1.56 -4.97
CA GLU A 321 9.99 0.41 -5.84
C GLU A 321 9.52 0.57 -7.30
N HIS A 322 8.78 1.64 -7.63
CA HIS A 322 8.22 1.83 -8.97
C HIS A 322 9.14 2.49 -9.98
N GLY A 323 10.10 3.29 -9.52
CA GLY A 323 10.97 4.04 -10.43
C GLY A 323 11.83 3.11 -11.28
N PHE A 324 12.45 2.12 -10.64
CA PHE A 324 13.32 1.15 -11.30
C PHE A 324 12.53 0.20 -12.21
N ASN A 325 11.40 -0.33 -11.74
CA ASN A 325 10.55 -1.20 -12.56
C ASN A 325 9.99 -0.49 -13.81
N LYS A 326 9.58 0.79 -13.70
CA LYS A 326 9.19 1.59 -14.88
C LYS A 326 10.36 1.81 -15.83
N TYR A 327 11.56 2.05 -15.29
CA TYR A 327 12.77 2.17 -16.10
C TYR A 327 13.06 0.88 -16.89
N LEU A 328 12.94 -0.28 -16.24
CA LEU A 328 13.10 -1.59 -16.89
C LEU A 328 12.05 -1.80 -17.97
N GLN A 329 10.77 -1.57 -17.67
CA GLN A 329 9.67 -1.76 -18.62
C GLN A 329 9.74 -0.85 -19.85
N ALA A 330 10.44 0.27 -19.75
CA ALA A 330 10.64 1.18 -20.87
C ALA A 330 11.82 0.81 -21.78
N GLN A 331 12.68 -0.12 -21.36
CA GLN A 331 13.72 -0.63 -22.25
C GLN A 331 13.10 -1.50 -23.33
N SER A 332 13.63 -1.41 -24.56
CA SER A 332 13.23 -2.35 -25.61
C SER A 332 13.62 -3.79 -25.23
N PRO A 333 12.87 -4.80 -25.65
CA PRO A 333 13.20 -6.21 -25.38
C PRO A 333 14.63 -6.59 -25.79
N ASP A 334 15.08 -6.08 -26.94
CA ASP A 334 16.42 -6.34 -27.48
C ASP A 334 17.52 -5.77 -26.57
N VAL A 335 17.33 -4.53 -26.08
CA VAL A 335 18.26 -3.89 -25.12
C VAL A 335 18.27 -4.66 -23.80
N MET A 336 17.10 -5.09 -23.32
CA MET A 336 17.01 -5.84 -22.08
C MET A 336 17.72 -7.20 -22.17
N GLU A 337 17.47 -7.97 -23.23
CA GLU A 337 18.13 -9.28 -23.43
C GLU A 337 19.65 -9.12 -23.56
N LYS A 338 20.10 -8.16 -24.38
CA LYS A 338 21.53 -7.85 -24.53
C LYS A 338 22.17 -7.50 -23.20
N CYS A 339 21.58 -6.59 -22.44
CA CYS A 339 22.16 -6.12 -21.19
C CYS A 339 22.10 -7.15 -20.06
N LEU A 340 21.07 -8.00 -20.01
CA LEU A 340 21.02 -9.14 -19.06
C LEU A 340 22.16 -10.12 -19.30
N LYS A 341 22.49 -10.39 -20.57
CA LYS A 341 23.60 -11.26 -20.96
C LYS A 341 24.96 -10.64 -20.61
N GLU A 342 25.16 -9.36 -20.95
CA GLU A 342 26.40 -8.66 -20.64
C GLU A 342 26.67 -8.55 -19.13
N SER A 343 25.62 -8.34 -18.32
CA SER A 343 25.73 -8.26 -16.86
C SER A 343 25.67 -9.61 -16.14
N LYS A 344 25.48 -10.72 -16.86
CA LYS A 344 25.31 -12.08 -16.30
C LYS A 344 24.13 -12.18 -15.32
N LEU A 345 23.01 -11.56 -15.67
CA LEU A 345 21.74 -11.57 -14.94
C LEU A 345 20.63 -12.41 -15.60
N GLU A 346 20.94 -13.18 -16.66
CA GLU A 346 19.95 -13.99 -17.39
C GLU A 346 19.14 -14.93 -16.45
N ALA A 347 19.81 -15.59 -15.51
CA ALA A 347 19.18 -16.49 -14.53
C ALA A 347 18.42 -15.74 -13.40
N GLU A 348 18.58 -14.43 -13.30
CA GLU A 348 18.04 -13.57 -12.24
C GLU A 348 17.03 -12.56 -12.81
N LYS A 349 16.61 -12.71 -14.07
CA LYS A 349 15.69 -11.79 -14.75
C LYS A 349 14.40 -11.56 -13.95
N ASP A 350 13.79 -12.62 -13.45
CA ASP A 350 12.54 -12.51 -12.69
C ASP A 350 12.76 -11.77 -11.37
N LYS A 351 13.89 -12.02 -10.70
CA LYS A 351 14.28 -11.33 -9.47
C LYS A 351 14.51 -9.84 -9.70
N LEU A 352 15.16 -9.48 -10.81
CA LEU A 352 15.40 -8.09 -11.19
C LEU A 352 14.11 -7.29 -11.35
N LEU A 353 13.02 -7.94 -11.76
CA LEU A 353 11.69 -7.32 -11.94
C LEU A 353 10.86 -7.28 -10.65
N THR A 354 11.12 -8.17 -9.69
CA THR A 354 10.31 -8.29 -8.47
C THR A 354 10.98 -7.70 -7.24
N ASP A 355 12.29 -7.81 -7.11
CA ASP A 355 13.07 -7.41 -5.94
C ASP A 355 14.53 -7.13 -6.33
N GLU A 356 14.84 -5.85 -6.56
CA GLU A 356 16.19 -5.40 -6.89
C GLU A 356 17.20 -5.65 -5.76
N THR A 357 16.76 -5.75 -4.51
CA THR A 357 17.65 -5.95 -3.35
C THR A 357 18.23 -7.36 -3.28
N SER A 358 17.58 -8.30 -3.96
CA SER A 358 18.03 -9.68 -4.07
C SER A 358 19.10 -9.89 -5.15
N VAL A 359 19.34 -8.88 -6.00
CA VAL A 359 20.30 -8.92 -7.10
C VAL A 359 21.66 -8.42 -6.63
N ASP A 360 22.73 -9.07 -7.11
CA ASP A 360 24.09 -8.62 -6.85
C ASP A 360 24.28 -7.13 -7.28
N PRO A 361 24.71 -6.23 -6.38
CA PRO A 361 24.80 -4.81 -6.68
C PRO A 361 25.76 -4.46 -7.82
N GLU A 362 26.82 -5.25 -8.04
CA GLU A 362 27.79 -5.02 -9.12
C GLU A 362 27.19 -5.42 -10.46
N LYS A 363 26.50 -6.57 -10.52
CA LYS A 363 25.76 -6.98 -11.72
C LYS A 363 24.65 -6.00 -12.06
N LEU A 364 23.91 -5.52 -11.07
CA LEU A 364 22.87 -4.51 -11.24
C LEU A 364 23.46 -3.21 -11.80
N ALA A 365 24.59 -2.75 -11.24
CA ALA A 365 25.29 -1.56 -11.75
C ALA A 365 25.77 -1.76 -13.21
N CYS A 366 26.28 -2.93 -13.56
CA CYS A 366 26.63 -3.26 -14.94
C CYS A 366 25.43 -3.26 -15.87
N PHE A 367 24.29 -3.82 -15.45
CA PHE A 367 23.07 -3.83 -16.23
C PHE A 367 22.57 -2.40 -16.50
N ILE A 368 22.57 -1.54 -15.48
CA ILE A 368 22.21 -0.12 -15.62
C ILE A 368 23.19 0.60 -16.53
N ALA A 369 24.50 0.36 -16.39
CA ALA A 369 25.51 0.94 -17.28
C ALA A 369 25.30 0.53 -18.75
N CYS A 370 24.99 -0.73 -19.01
CA CYS A 370 24.68 -1.22 -20.36
C CYS A 370 23.44 -0.52 -20.94
N THR A 371 22.34 -0.49 -20.19
CA THR A 371 21.09 0.15 -20.66
C THR A 371 21.27 1.65 -20.92
N LEU A 372 22.07 2.35 -20.09
CA LEU A 372 22.44 3.74 -20.31
C LEU A 372 23.32 3.94 -21.56
N LYS A 373 24.17 2.97 -21.94
CA LYS A 373 24.92 3.05 -23.20
C LYS A 373 24.01 2.89 -24.40
N GLU A 374 23.14 1.89 -24.38
CA GLU A 374 22.23 1.60 -25.49
C GLU A 374 21.26 2.75 -25.77
N ASN A 375 20.86 3.50 -24.73
CA ASN A 375 20.02 4.69 -24.89
C ASN A 375 20.81 5.99 -25.14
N GLY A 376 22.14 5.93 -25.21
CA GLY A 376 23.02 7.09 -25.45
C GLY A 376 23.20 8.03 -24.25
N SER A 377 22.69 7.68 -23.07
CA SER A 377 22.88 8.45 -21.84
C SER A 377 24.26 8.24 -21.22
N LEU A 378 25.00 7.19 -21.58
CA LEU A 378 26.37 6.94 -21.13
C LEU A 378 27.30 6.83 -22.35
N VAL A 379 28.18 7.81 -22.55
CA VAL A 379 29.09 7.89 -23.69
C VAL A 379 30.50 8.07 -23.16
N ASN A 380 31.42 7.18 -23.53
CA ASN A 380 32.82 7.19 -23.07
C ASN A 380 32.95 7.23 -21.52
N GLY A 381 32.02 6.59 -20.83
CA GLY A 381 31.99 6.56 -19.37
C GLY A 381 31.59 7.89 -18.71
N GLU A 382 30.99 8.82 -19.46
CA GLU A 382 30.34 10.03 -18.96
C GLU A 382 28.83 9.96 -19.17
N ILE A 383 28.06 10.28 -18.12
CA ILE A 383 26.60 10.40 -18.25
C ILE A 383 26.26 11.72 -18.95
N LYS A 384 25.59 11.63 -20.10
CA LYS A 384 24.98 12.78 -20.78
C LYS A 384 23.66 13.11 -20.09
N PHE A 385 23.73 13.98 -19.09
CA PHE A 385 22.60 14.32 -18.22
C PHE A 385 21.39 14.83 -18.99
N ASP A 386 21.57 15.57 -20.09
CA ASP A 386 20.46 16.06 -20.91
C ASP A 386 19.62 14.89 -21.47
N VAL A 387 20.28 13.86 -22.02
CA VAL A 387 19.63 12.65 -22.55
C VAL A 387 18.94 11.87 -21.44
N LEU A 388 19.64 11.70 -20.30
CA LEU A 388 19.09 10.99 -19.15
C LEU A 388 17.88 11.72 -18.54
N SER A 389 17.92 13.06 -18.49
CA SER A 389 16.82 13.87 -17.97
C SER A 389 15.58 13.77 -18.85
N GLU A 390 15.74 13.75 -20.17
CA GLU A 390 14.63 13.55 -21.11
C GLU A 390 14.05 12.13 -21.01
N LEU A 391 14.89 11.12 -20.79
CA LEU A 391 14.43 9.77 -20.50
C LEU A 391 13.62 9.74 -19.20
N LEU A 392 14.15 10.28 -18.10
CA LEU A 392 13.47 10.30 -16.80
C LEU A 392 12.14 11.06 -16.85
N LYS A 393 12.06 12.18 -17.58
CA LYS A 393 10.79 12.92 -17.80
C LYS A 393 9.74 12.07 -18.52
N LYS A 394 10.16 11.21 -19.47
CA LYS A 394 9.24 10.28 -20.17
C LYS A 394 8.78 9.13 -19.27
N LEU A 395 9.66 8.64 -18.40
CA LEU A 395 9.36 7.53 -17.46
C LEU A 395 8.51 7.95 -16.28
N LEU A 396 8.66 9.20 -15.87
CA LEU A 396 7.96 9.82 -14.75
C LEU A 396 7.08 10.98 -15.25
N PRO A 397 6.09 10.73 -16.13
CA PRO A 397 5.28 11.78 -16.75
C PRO A 397 4.28 12.41 -15.77
N ASN A 398 3.99 11.73 -14.66
CA ASN A 398 3.13 12.26 -13.62
C ASN A 398 3.93 13.23 -12.76
N LYS A 399 3.28 14.33 -12.36
CA LYS A 399 3.77 15.35 -11.42
C LYS A 399 3.98 14.75 -10.01
N GLU A 400 4.78 13.70 -9.88
CA GLU A 400 5.46 13.45 -8.62
C GLU A 400 6.32 14.69 -8.39
N ASP A 401 5.87 15.53 -7.46
CA ASP A 401 6.37 16.90 -7.19
C ASP A 401 7.88 16.96 -6.89
N ARG A 402 8.56 15.81 -6.82
CA ARG A 402 9.96 15.66 -6.46
C ARG A 402 10.89 15.22 -7.60
N THR A 403 10.40 15.11 -8.85
CA THR A 403 11.29 14.85 -10.00
C THR A 403 12.45 15.86 -10.10
N PRO A 404 12.24 17.18 -9.91
CA PRO A 404 13.34 18.14 -9.87
C PRO A 404 14.36 17.86 -8.77
N GLU A 405 13.91 17.48 -7.57
CA GLU A 405 14.78 17.16 -6.44
C GLU A 405 15.59 15.88 -6.69
N ARG A 406 14.98 14.86 -7.30
CA ARG A 406 15.68 13.61 -7.68
C ARG A 406 16.73 13.86 -8.76
N LEU A 407 16.42 14.70 -9.74
CA LEU A 407 17.37 15.11 -10.78
C LEU A 407 18.55 15.89 -10.19
N GLU A 408 18.30 16.79 -9.25
CA GLU A 408 19.33 17.54 -8.53
C GLU A 408 20.24 16.58 -7.73
N ILE A 409 19.68 15.61 -7.00
CA ILE A 409 20.44 14.59 -6.27
C ILE A 409 21.34 13.82 -7.22
N MET A 410 20.80 13.37 -8.36
CA MET A 410 21.54 12.60 -9.35
C MET A 410 22.68 13.41 -9.95
N GLN A 411 22.44 14.68 -10.29
CA GLN A 411 23.47 15.59 -10.80
C GLN A 411 24.59 15.80 -9.78
N ASN A 412 24.24 15.94 -8.50
CA ASN A 412 25.19 16.07 -7.39
C ASN A 412 25.97 14.78 -7.08
N CYS A 413 25.59 13.65 -7.68
CA CYS A 413 26.27 12.36 -7.52
C CYS A 413 27.12 11.97 -8.73
N LEU A 414 27.03 12.69 -9.86
CA LEU A 414 27.86 12.42 -11.04
C LEU A 414 29.37 12.46 -10.75
N PRO A 415 29.90 13.41 -9.95
CA PRO A 415 31.34 13.44 -9.63
C PRO A 415 31.83 12.22 -8.84
N GLU A 416 30.94 11.53 -8.13
CA GLU A 416 31.26 10.31 -7.37
C GLU A 416 31.45 9.09 -8.28
N GLY A 417 31.11 9.20 -9.57
CA GLY A 417 31.28 8.18 -10.60
C GLY A 417 32.74 7.91 -10.97
N THR A 418 33.56 7.59 -9.97
CA THR A 418 34.93 7.11 -10.13
C THR A 418 34.91 5.59 -10.31
N GLY A 419 35.85 5.04 -11.07
CA GLY A 419 35.89 3.61 -11.36
C GLY A 419 36.75 3.27 -12.56
N SER A 420 37.28 2.05 -12.57
CA SER A 420 38.10 1.50 -13.65
C SER A 420 37.28 1.21 -14.92
N ASN A 421 35.99 0.96 -14.76
CA ASN A 421 35.05 0.63 -15.83
C ASN A 421 33.69 1.28 -15.58
N ASP A 422 32.82 1.23 -16.60
CA ASP A 422 31.51 1.88 -16.56
C ASP A 422 30.59 1.30 -15.48
N CYS A 423 30.68 0.01 -15.15
CA CYS A 423 29.88 -0.58 -14.08
C CYS A 423 30.24 0.02 -12.72
N GLU A 424 31.53 0.14 -12.41
CA GLU A 424 32.00 0.72 -11.15
C GLU A 424 31.59 2.19 -11.02
N LYS A 425 31.74 2.97 -12.10
CA LYS A 425 31.32 4.38 -12.13
C LYS A 425 29.82 4.51 -11.84
N ILE A 426 28.99 3.76 -12.55
CA ILE A 426 27.53 3.77 -12.35
C ILE A 426 27.15 3.25 -10.96
N GLY A 427 27.82 2.21 -10.47
CA GLY A 427 27.60 1.67 -9.13
C GLY A 427 27.88 2.70 -8.04
N ASN A 428 28.96 3.48 -8.17
CA ASN A 428 29.29 4.54 -7.22
C ASN A 428 28.31 5.71 -7.28
N ILE A 429 27.83 6.08 -8.47
CA ILE A 429 26.76 7.08 -8.64
C ILE A 429 25.46 6.59 -7.97
N ILE A 430 25.05 5.34 -8.20
CA ILE A 430 23.83 4.76 -7.60
C ILE A 430 23.94 4.76 -6.07
N LYS A 431 25.08 4.34 -5.52
CA LYS A 431 25.32 4.37 -4.07
C LYS A 431 25.18 5.79 -3.51
N CYS A 432 25.78 6.79 -4.16
CA CYS A 432 25.63 8.20 -3.77
C CYS A 432 24.16 8.65 -3.81
N VAL A 433 23.42 8.31 -4.88
CA VAL A 433 22.01 8.68 -5.04
C VAL A 433 21.17 8.05 -3.93
N GLN A 434 21.35 6.76 -3.65
CA GLN A 434 20.63 6.06 -2.58
C GLN A 434 20.89 6.69 -1.20
N ILE A 435 22.14 7.07 -0.89
CA ILE A 435 22.49 7.74 0.36
C ILE A 435 21.76 9.09 0.46
N LYS A 436 21.86 9.94 -0.57
CA LYS A 436 21.24 11.27 -0.56
C LYS A 436 19.70 11.23 -0.58
N LEU A 437 19.11 10.23 -1.21
CA LEU A 437 17.67 10.00 -1.15
C LEU A 437 17.24 9.67 0.29
N LYS A 438 17.96 8.77 0.97
CA LYS A 438 17.70 8.44 2.39
C LYS A 438 17.85 9.67 3.29
N GLU A 439 18.87 10.50 3.08
CA GLU A 439 19.08 11.75 3.83
C GLU A 439 17.94 12.76 3.65
N LYS A 440 17.35 12.83 2.45
CA LYS A 440 16.19 13.68 2.15
C LYS A 440 14.84 13.03 2.50
N GLY A 441 14.82 11.82 3.07
CA GLY A 441 13.60 11.12 3.49
C GLY A 441 12.72 10.65 2.31
N PHE A 442 13.36 10.17 1.24
CA PHE A 442 12.70 9.56 0.09
C PHE A 442 12.41 8.07 0.26
#